data_AF-A0A3A8FP21-F1
#
_entry.id   AF-A0A3A8FP21-F1
#
_cell.length_a   1.000
_cell.length_b   1.000
_cell.length_c   1.000
_cell.angle_alpha   90.00
_cell.angle_beta   90.00
_cell.angle_gamma   90.00
#
_symmetry.space_group_name_H-M   'P 1'
#
loop_
_entity.id
_entity.type
_entity.pdbx_description
1 polymer ?
#
loop_
_entity_poly.entity_id
_entity_poly.type
_entity_poly.pdbx_seq_one_letter_code
_entity_poly.pdbx_strand_id
1 'polypeptide(L)'
;MMPGARHSLADEVFAALIDRSVMAEHFPMLLSGGIPDLGLTIHSHFLTVLAGVGQSMHYATVAECPIWWAREDGVGDVRADSVWFDKTPLRPRLAFEFERFERGDEGKLRGKIENLAITSNNTEELGLCVLVYWVRSGSAPRSMDAIIASYRDGFRRNGRVVPPAGTPLMLVKCVMREVVGTDRLVFGEFLRDERNERLALGRV
;
A
#
# COMPACT_ATOMS: atom_id res chain seq x y z
N MET A 1 18.08 18.54 27.40
CA MET A 1 18.38 17.57 26.34
C MET A 1 17.04 17.03 25.85
N MET A 2 16.54 17.53 24.73
CA MET A 2 15.29 17.03 24.14
C MET A 2 15.56 15.62 23.60
N PRO A 3 14.67 14.63 23.82
CA PRO A 3 14.79 13.35 23.14
C PRO A 3 14.65 13.62 21.64
N GLY A 4 15.64 13.18 20.84
CA GLY A 4 15.53 13.23 19.38
C GLY A 4 14.24 12.52 18.95
N ALA A 5 13.44 13.18 18.11
CA ALA A 5 12.22 12.59 17.57
C ALA A 5 12.57 11.26 16.92
N ARG A 6 12.09 10.14 17.48
CA ARG A 6 12.17 8.84 16.80
C ARG A 6 11.31 8.97 15.56
N HIS A 7 11.92 8.95 14.38
CA HIS A 7 11.20 8.80 13.13
C HIS A 7 10.39 7.50 13.19
N SER A 8 9.11 7.55 12.84
CA SER A 8 8.28 6.35 12.83
C SER A 8 8.61 5.50 11.60
N LEU A 9 8.37 4.19 11.67
CA LEU A 9 8.51 3.29 10.51
C LEU A 9 7.72 3.82 9.29
N ALA A 10 6.56 4.43 9.52
CA ALA A 10 5.78 5.04 8.45
C ALA A 10 6.48 6.24 7.80
N ASP A 11 7.20 7.07 8.57
CA ASP A 11 7.95 8.21 8.02
C ASP A 11 9.14 7.73 7.19
N GLU A 12 9.86 6.70 7.66
CA GLU A 12 10.98 6.09 6.94
C GLU A 12 10.52 5.49 5.60
N VAL A 13 9.41 4.73 5.62
CA VAL A 13 8.86 4.10 4.41
C VAL A 13 8.31 5.15 3.45
N PHE A 14 7.60 6.17 3.95
CA PHE A 14 7.10 7.23 3.09
C PHE A 14 8.25 8.00 2.43
N ALA A 15 9.30 8.34 3.20
CA ALA A 15 10.50 9.00 2.66
C ALA A 15 11.16 8.16 1.56
N ALA A 16 11.27 6.84 1.74
CA ALA A 16 11.82 5.95 0.73
C ALA A 16 10.94 5.79 -0.52
N LEU A 17 9.61 5.77 -0.36
CA LEU A 17 8.67 5.69 -1.48
C LEU A 17 8.70 6.94 -2.37
N ILE A 18 8.94 8.11 -1.78
CA ILE A 18 9.01 9.38 -2.52
C ILE A 18 10.41 9.71 -3.01
N ASP A 19 11.43 8.97 -2.56
CA ASP A 19 12.78 9.09 -3.09
C ASP A 19 12.82 8.61 -4.54
N ARG A 20 13.12 9.55 -5.42
CA ARG A 20 13.16 9.30 -6.86
C ARG A 20 14.47 8.67 -7.31
N SER A 21 15.46 8.50 -6.43
CA SER A 21 16.76 7.91 -6.77
C SER A 21 16.61 6.50 -7.37
N VAL A 22 15.89 5.61 -6.66
CA VAL A 22 15.61 4.23 -7.10
C VAL A 22 14.85 4.22 -8.43
N MET A 23 13.83 5.08 -8.56
CA MET A 23 13.07 5.20 -9.82
C MET A 23 13.92 5.74 -10.97
N ALA A 24 14.79 6.72 -10.73
CA ALA A 24 15.64 7.29 -11.75
C ALA A 24 16.69 6.30 -12.25
N GLU A 25 17.26 5.50 -11.34
CA GLU A 25 18.28 4.51 -11.65
C GLU A 25 17.70 3.28 -12.38
N HIS A 26 16.61 2.72 -11.86
CA HIS A 26 16.11 1.42 -12.34
C HIS A 26 14.84 1.50 -13.18
N PHE A 27 14.06 2.58 -13.04
CA PHE A 27 12.74 2.72 -13.67
C PHE A 27 12.55 4.08 -14.37
N PRO A 28 13.48 4.55 -15.22
CA PRO A 28 13.43 5.90 -15.79
C PRO A 28 12.16 6.16 -16.63
N MET A 29 11.52 5.12 -17.17
CA MET A 29 10.23 5.24 -17.85
C MET A 29 9.12 5.79 -16.94
N LEU A 30 9.21 5.62 -15.62
CA LEU A 30 8.21 6.12 -14.67
C LEU A 30 8.39 7.60 -14.33
N LEU A 31 9.52 8.20 -14.70
CA LEU A 31 9.82 9.62 -14.45
C LEU A 31 9.83 10.46 -15.73
N SER A 32 10.26 9.91 -16.86
CA SER A 32 10.43 10.67 -18.11
C SER A 32 9.80 10.02 -19.35
N GLY A 33 9.99 8.72 -19.55
CA GLY A 33 9.54 8.03 -20.78
C GLY A 33 8.03 7.76 -20.87
N GLY A 34 7.36 7.74 -19.72
CA GLY A 34 5.98 7.35 -19.56
C GLY A 34 5.72 5.85 -19.81
N ILE A 35 4.68 5.32 -19.17
CA ILE A 35 4.16 3.97 -19.39
C ILE A 35 2.69 4.06 -19.85
N PRO A 36 2.21 3.14 -20.71
CA PRO A 36 0.82 3.13 -21.10
C PRO A 36 -0.08 2.69 -19.94
N ASP A 37 -1.26 3.27 -19.85
CA ASP A 37 -2.33 2.81 -18.97
C ASP A 37 -3.11 1.66 -19.63
N LEU A 38 -2.44 0.51 -19.76
CA LEU A 38 -2.99 -0.68 -20.41
C LEU A 38 -3.03 -1.85 -19.43
N GLY A 39 -4.21 -2.46 -19.25
CA GLY A 39 -4.37 -3.64 -18.40
C GLY A 39 -3.79 -3.42 -17.01
N LEU A 40 -2.84 -4.28 -16.61
CA LEU A 40 -2.14 -4.22 -15.32
C LEU A 40 -0.78 -3.49 -15.38
N THR A 41 -0.45 -2.81 -16.49
CA THR A 41 0.89 -2.24 -16.69
C THR A 41 1.35 -1.35 -15.53
N ILE A 42 0.52 -0.41 -15.07
CA ILE A 42 0.87 0.48 -13.95
C ILE A 42 1.04 -0.30 -12.66
N HIS A 43 0.16 -1.26 -12.40
CA HIS A 43 0.23 -2.14 -11.22
C HIS A 43 1.54 -2.94 -11.22
N SER A 44 1.88 -3.62 -12.32
CA SER A 44 3.14 -4.38 -12.43
C SER A 44 4.38 -3.50 -12.24
N HIS A 45 4.41 -2.30 -12.81
CA HIS A 45 5.51 -1.37 -12.59
C HIS A 45 5.61 -0.94 -11.13
N PHE A 46 4.49 -0.64 -10.48
CA PHE A 46 4.51 -0.22 -9.08
C PHE A 46 4.96 -1.35 -8.14
N LEU A 47 4.55 -2.60 -8.37
CA LEU A 47 5.06 -3.73 -7.57
C LEU A 47 6.57 -3.90 -7.74
N THR A 48 7.08 -3.65 -8.95
CA THR A 48 8.52 -3.72 -9.22
C THR A 48 9.27 -2.58 -8.52
N VAL A 49 8.68 -1.38 -8.48
CA VAL A 49 9.19 -0.24 -7.69
C VAL A 49 9.19 -0.58 -6.20
N LEU A 50 8.11 -1.14 -5.65
CA LEU A 50 8.06 -1.55 -4.24
C LEU A 50 9.17 -2.55 -3.91
N ALA A 51 9.44 -3.51 -4.80
CA ALA A 51 10.55 -4.43 -4.63
C ALA A 51 11.91 -3.70 -4.63
N GLY A 52 12.14 -2.78 -5.57
CA GLY A 52 13.37 -1.99 -5.63
C GLY A 52 13.59 -1.10 -4.40
N VAL A 53 12.54 -0.38 -3.95
CA VAL A 53 12.59 0.47 -2.76
C VAL A 53 12.80 -0.36 -1.50
N GLY A 54 12.09 -1.48 -1.33
CA GLY A 54 12.30 -2.33 -0.17
C GLY A 54 13.71 -2.92 -0.12
N GLN A 55 14.29 -3.26 -1.27
CA GLN A 55 15.68 -3.73 -1.35
C GLN A 55 16.70 -2.63 -1.02
N SER A 56 16.48 -1.38 -1.46
CA SER A 56 17.32 -0.24 -1.09
C SER A 56 17.24 0.07 0.41
N MET A 57 16.10 -0.21 1.04
CA MET A 57 15.91 -0.19 2.49
C MET A 57 16.39 -1.46 3.21
N HIS A 58 17.12 -2.35 2.52
CA HIS A 58 17.68 -3.60 3.05
C HIS A 58 16.67 -4.69 3.47
N TYR A 59 15.41 -4.62 3.04
CA TYR A 59 14.44 -5.71 3.19
C TYR A 59 14.61 -6.80 2.12
N ALA A 60 14.09 -7.99 2.41
CA ALA A 60 13.77 -8.99 1.39
C ALA A 60 12.31 -8.78 0.95
N THR A 61 12.06 -8.58 -0.34
CA THR A 61 10.76 -8.16 -0.86
C THR A 61 10.11 -9.27 -1.68
N VAL A 62 8.85 -9.57 -1.39
CA VAL A 62 8.04 -10.52 -2.17
C VAL A 62 6.85 -9.77 -2.74
N ALA A 63 6.67 -9.81 -4.06
CA ALA A 63 5.46 -9.34 -4.71
C ALA A 63 4.39 -10.44 -4.68
N GLU A 64 3.12 -10.04 -4.67
CA GLU A 64 1.99 -10.98 -4.77
C GLU A 64 2.07 -12.09 -3.70
N CYS A 65 2.40 -11.71 -2.47
CA CYS A 65 2.71 -12.61 -1.38
C CYS A 65 1.43 -13.24 -0.80
N PRO A 66 1.29 -14.58 -0.81
CA PRO A 66 0.12 -15.22 -0.24
C PRO A 66 0.18 -15.18 1.28
N ILE A 67 -0.92 -14.75 1.89
CA ILE A 67 -1.17 -14.75 3.32
C ILE A 67 -2.31 -15.71 3.61
N TRP A 68 -2.02 -16.71 4.44
CA TRP A 68 -2.99 -17.72 4.80
C TRP A 68 -4.15 -17.11 5.58
N TRP A 69 -5.39 -17.40 5.16
CA TRP A 69 -6.59 -16.96 5.85
C TRP A 69 -7.65 -18.06 5.85
N ALA A 70 -8.12 -18.46 7.02
CA ALA A 70 -9.18 -19.48 7.15
C ALA A 70 -8.85 -20.83 6.45
N ARG A 71 -7.62 -21.32 6.67
CA ARG A 71 -7.10 -22.60 6.13
C ARG A 71 -8.00 -23.81 6.39
N GLU A 72 -8.59 -23.87 7.58
CA GLU A 72 -9.34 -25.05 8.05
C GLU A 72 -10.63 -25.30 7.28
N ASP A 73 -11.19 -24.27 6.64
CA ASP A 73 -12.48 -24.36 5.93
C ASP A 73 -12.34 -24.22 4.41
N GLY A 74 -11.12 -24.31 3.87
CA GLY A 74 -10.86 -24.23 2.43
C GLY A 74 -11.20 -22.89 1.78
N VAL A 75 -11.30 -21.81 2.56
CA VAL A 75 -11.73 -20.46 2.09
C VAL A 75 -10.63 -19.73 1.31
N GLY A 76 -9.35 -20.03 1.55
CA GLY A 76 -8.24 -19.68 0.66
C GLY A 76 -7.09 -18.90 1.29
N ASP A 77 -6.47 -18.04 0.49
CA ASP A 77 -5.45 -17.07 0.87
C ASP A 77 -5.90 -15.66 0.45
N VAL A 78 -5.41 -14.63 1.15
CA VAL A 78 -5.37 -13.28 0.58
C VAL A 78 -3.98 -13.04 0.04
N ARG A 79 -3.88 -12.34 -1.08
CA ARG A 79 -2.62 -12.04 -1.73
C ARG A 79 -2.32 -10.56 -1.53
N ALA A 80 -1.37 -10.26 -0.65
CA ALA A 80 -0.88 -8.91 -0.49
C ALA A 80 0.01 -8.58 -1.68
N ASP A 81 -0.23 -7.43 -2.31
CA ASP A 81 0.49 -6.99 -3.51
C ASP A 81 2.02 -6.92 -3.27
N SER A 82 2.46 -6.57 -2.06
CA SER A 82 3.84 -6.80 -1.63
C SER A 82 3.99 -7.02 -0.13
N VAL A 83 4.93 -7.86 0.28
CA VAL A 83 5.34 -8.03 1.68
C VAL A 83 6.86 -7.92 1.78
N TRP A 84 7.33 -7.13 2.74
CA TRP A 84 8.75 -6.92 3.00
C TRP A 84 9.14 -7.59 4.30
N PHE A 85 10.26 -8.29 4.28
CA PHE A 85 10.77 -9.09 5.39
C PHE A 85 12.11 -8.58 5.87
N ASP A 86 12.32 -8.54 7.18
CA ASP A 86 13.66 -8.39 7.76
C ASP A 86 14.55 -9.53 7.26
N LYS A 87 15.74 -9.24 6.72
CA LYS A 87 16.65 -10.30 6.21
C LYS A 87 17.15 -11.24 7.30
N THR A 88 17.06 -10.83 8.55
CA THR A 88 17.31 -11.68 9.73
C THR A 88 16.43 -11.14 10.86
N PRO A 89 15.48 -11.92 11.40
CA PRO A 89 15.34 -13.37 11.26
C PRO A 89 14.31 -13.83 10.20
N LEU A 90 14.14 -13.13 9.07
CA LEU A 90 13.16 -13.47 8.01
C LEU A 90 11.70 -13.25 8.43
N ARG A 91 11.46 -12.19 9.21
CA ARG A 91 10.12 -11.85 9.70
C ARG A 91 9.43 -10.81 8.82
N PRO A 92 8.13 -10.97 8.53
CA PRO A 92 7.37 -9.97 7.79
C PRO A 92 7.31 -8.68 8.61
N ARG A 93 7.64 -7.57 7.96
CA ARG A 93 7.71 -6.26 8.60
C ARG A 93 6.70 -5.27 8.03
N LEU A 94 6.45 -5.33 6.73
CA LEU A 94 5.50 -4.46 6.03
C LEU A 94 4.66 -5.24 5.03
N ALA A 95 3.41 -4.83 4.85
CA ALA A 95 2.52 -5.33 3.80
C ALA A 95 1.91 -4.16 3.03
N PHE A 96 1.81 -4.32 1.72
CA PHE A 96 1.34 -3.31 0.79
C PHE A 96 0.16 -3.82 -0.03
N GLU A 97 -0.75 -2.91 -0.31
CA GLU A 97 -1.74 -3.03 -1.38
C GLU A 97 -1.61 -1.82 -2.29
N PHE A 98 -1.74 -2.03 -3.60
CA PHE A 98 -1.69 -1.02 -4.64
C PHE A 98 -2.90 -1.10 -5.56
N GLU A 99 -3.66 -0.02 -5.65
CA GLU A 99 -4.91 -0.01 -6.39
C GLU A 99 -5.12 1.26 -7.22
N ARG A 100 -5.75 1.10 -8.39
CA ARG A 100 -6.24 2.25 -9.16
C ARG A 100 -7.50 2.79 -8.51
N PHE A 101 -7.58 4.10 -8.35
CA PHE A 101 -8.84 4.73 -8.00
C PHE A 101 -9.40 5.57 -9.15
N GLU A 102 -10.61 5.21 -9.56
CA GLU A 102 -11.50 6.05 -10.36
C GLU A 102 -12.75 6.42 -9.57
N ARG A 103 -13.46 7.48 -9.98
CA ARG A 103 -14.69 7.89 -9.30
C ARG A 103 -15.71 6.75 -9.35
N GLY A 104 -16.11 6.23 -8.19
CA GLY A 104 -17.01 5.07 -8.07
C GLY A 104 -16.29 3.77 -7.62
N ASP A 105 -14.96 3.76 -7.61
CA ASP A 105 -14.16 2.60 -7.21
C ASP A 105 -13.90 2.51 -5.68
N GLU A 106 -14.68 3.20 -4.85
CA GLU A 106 -14.55 3.13 -3.39
C GLU A 106 -14.66 1.68 -2.87
N GLY A 107 -15.44 0.83 -3.56
CA GLY A 107 -15.54 -0.60 -3.25
C GLY A 107 -14.24 -1.38 -3.49
N LYS A 108 -13.45 -1.02 -4.51
CA LYS A 108 -12.14 -1.65 -4.79
C LYS A 108 -11.13 -1.30 -3.71
N LEU A 109 -11.04 -0.01 -3.37
CA LEU A 109 -10.18 0.45 -2.27
C LEU A 109 -10.57 -0.20 -0.94
N ARG A 110 -11.86 -0.32 -0.65
CA ARG A 110 -12.33 -1.05 0.55
C ARG A 110 -11.87 -2.51 0.52
N GLY A 111 -11.99 -3.21 -0.60
CA GLY A 111 -11.52 -4.59 -0.73
C GLY A 111 -10.02 -4.74 -0.44
N LYS A 112 -9.22 -3.77 -0.87
CA LYS A 112 -7.77 -3.72 -0.60
C LYS A 112 -7.47 -3.42 0.88
N ILE A 113 -8.21 -2.51 1.49
CA ILE A 113 -8.14 -2.29 2.95
C ILE A 113 -8.53 -3.55 3.74
N GLU A 114 -9.58 -4.26 3.32
CA GLU A 114 -10.01 -5.52 3.93
C GLU A 114 -8.93 -6.60 3.80
N ASN A 115 -8.24 -6.68 2.66
CA ASN A 115 -7.07 -7.56 2.52
C ASN A 115 -5.96 -7.19 3.50
N LEU A 116 -5.61 -5.91 3.65
CA LEU A 116 -4.61 -5.47 4.63
C LEU A 116 -5.02 -5.80 6.07
N ALA A 117 -6.31 -5.67 6.41
CA ALA A 117 -6.80 -6.05 7.73
C ALA A 117 -6.69 -7.56 7.98
N ILE A 118 -7.01 -8.39 6.98
CA ILE A 118 -6.78 -9.84 7.05
C ILE A 118 -5.28 -10.12 7.22
N THR A 119 -4.43 -9.47 6.43
CA THR A 119 -2.97 -9.63 6.51
C THR A 119 -2.44 -9.26 7.89
N SER A 120 -2.86 -8.12 8.44
CA SER A 120 -2.51 -7.67 9.79
C SER A 120 -2.88 -8.72 10.85
N ASN A 121 -4.06 -9.31 10.75
CA ASN A 121 -4.55 -10.26 11.74
C ASN A 121 -3.94 -11.68 11.62
N ASN A 122 -3.36 -12.01 10.46
CA ASN A 122 -2.82 -13.35 10.19
C ASN A 122 -1.28 -13.34 10.03
N THR A 123 -0.64 -12.20 10.25
CA THR A 123 0.81 -12.03 10.12
C THR A 123 1.37 -11.44 11.41
N GLU A 124 2.01 -12.28 12.22
CA GLU A 124 2.64 -11.83 13.45
C GLU A 124 3.76 -10.81 13.18
N GLU A 125 3.92 -9.86 14.09
CA GLU A 125 5.01 -8.86 14.09
C GLU A 125 5.00 -7.83 12.95
N LEU A 126 3.95 -7.82 12.13
CA LEU A 126 3.77 -6.82 11.09
C LEU A 126 3.75 -5.41 11.70
N GLY A 127 4.69 -4.57 11.28
CA GLY A 127 4.89 -3.23 11.84
C GLY A 127 4.07 -2.16 11.15
N LEU A 128 3.73 -2.35 9.86
CA LEU A 128 2.99 -1.39 9.06
C LEU A 128 2.24 -2.06 7.90
N CYS A 129 0.97 -1.72 7.73
CA CYS A 129 0.21 -1.94 6.50
C CYS A 129 0.17 -0.65 5.70
N VAL A 130 0.30 -0.74 4.37
CA VAL A 130 0.34 0.43 3.49
C VAL A 130 -0.64 0.23 2.35
N LEU A 131 -1.62 1.11 2.24
CA LEU A 131 -2.39 1.24 1.01
C LEU A 131 -1.78 2.38 0.19
N VAL A 132 -1.31 2.06 -1.00
CA VAL A 132 -1.02 3.05 -2.02
C VAL A 132 -2.14 3.00 -3.06
N TYR A 133 -2.80 4.11 -3.32
CA TYR A 133 -3.75 4.18 -4.43
C TYR A 133 -3.35 5.27 -5.40
N TRP A 134 -3.45 4.99 -6.69
CA TRP A 134 -3.10 5.96 -7.70
C TRP A 134 -4.33 6.55 -8.39
N VAL A 135 -4.20 7.79 -8.82
CA VAL A 135 -5.22 8.52 -9.57
C VAL A 135 -4.60 9.22 -10.77
N ARG A 136 -5.39 9.40 -11.84
CA ARG A 136 -5.16 10.51 -12.78
C ARG A 136 -5.47 11.82 -12.06
N SER A 137 -4.72 12.88 -12.35
CA SER A 137 -4.88 14.20 -11.73
C SER A 137 -6.35 14.64 -11.60
N GLY A 138 -6.73 15.19 -10.44
CA GLY A 138 -8.08 15.72 -10.19
C GLY A 138 -9.06 14.74 -9.56
N SER A 139 -8.72 13.46 -9.42
CA SER A 139 -9.57 12.46 -8.75
C SER A 139 -9.20 12.29 -7.26
N ALA A 140 -10.23 12.07 -6.43
CA ALA A 140 -10.10 11.70 -5.03
C ALA A 140 -11.36 10.94 -4.55
N PRO A 141 -11.24 9.98 -3.63
CA PRO A 141 -12.39 9.33 -3.00
C PRO A 141 -13.27 10.34 -2.27
N ARG A 142 -14.60 10.11 -2.29
CA ARG A 142 -15.53 11.00 -1.57
C ARG A 142 -15.33 10.97 -0.06
N SER A 143 -15.01 9.79 0.48
CA SER A 143 -14.76 9.59 1.90
C SER A 143 -13.78 8.45 2.10
N MET A 144 -12.57 8.77 2.55
CA MET A 144 -11.59 7.77 2.96
C MET A 144 -11.98 7.13 4.30
N ASP A 145 -12.63 7.87 5.21
CA ASP A 145 -13.12 7.36 6.50
C ASP A 145 -14.04 6.14 6.31
N ALA A 146 -14.98 6.21 5.36
CA ALA A 146 -15.87 5.09 5.04
C ALA A 146 -15.18 3.90 4.37
N ILE A 147 -13.97 4.11 3.83
CA ILE A 147 -13.13 3.04 3.25
C ILE A 147 -12.33 2.36 4.38
N ILE A 148 -11.76 3.14 5.30
CA ILE A 148 -10.93 2.61 6.40
C ILE A 148 -11.74 2.06 7.58
N ALA A 149 -13.05 2.32 7.64
CA ALA A 149 -13.91 1.81 8.70
C ALA A 149 -13.82 0.28 8.86
N SER A 150 -13.69 -0.49 7.77
CA SER A 150 -13.51 -1.94 7.86
C SER A 150 -12.18 -2.35 8.49
N TYR A 151 -11.13 -1.53 8.36
CA TYR A 151 -9.84 -1.73 9.03
C TYR A 151 -9.97 -1.49 10.54
N ARG A 152 -10.66 -0.41 10.92
CA ARG A 152 -10.84 0.05 12.30
C ARG A 152 -11.82 -0.82 13.10
N ASP A 153 -12.95 -1.15 12.50
CA ASP A 153 -14.10 -1.73 13.19
C ASP A 153 -14.22 -3.23 12.95
N GLY A 154 -13.44 -3.78 12.02
CA GLY A 154 -13.62 -5.13 11.50
C GLY A 154 -14.77 -5.22 10.50
N PHE A 155 -14.98 -6.40 9.94
CA PHE A 155 -15.99 -6.62 8.90
C PHE A 155 -16.39 -8.08 8.79
N ARG A 156 -17.35 -8.38 7.90
CA ARG A 156 -17.69 -9.75 7.52
C ARG A 156 -17.33 -10.02 6.07
N ARG A 157 -16.66 -11.14 5.81
CA ARG A 157 -16.31 -11.61 4.46
C ARG A 157 -16.51 -13.12 4.38
N ASN A 158 -17.25 -13.58 3.37
CA ASN A 158 -17.58 -14.99 3.16
C ASN A 158 -18.17 -15.66 4.43
N GLY A 159 -19.08 -14.96 5.13
CA GLY A 159 -19.71 -15.46 6.36
C GLY A 159 -18.84 -15.44 7.61
N ARG A 160 -17.54 -15.11 7.52
CA ARG A 160 -16.62 -15.01 8.64
C ARG A 160 -16.55 -13.59 9.17
N VAL A 161 -16.36 -13.44 10.47
CA VAL A 161 -16.02 -12.17 11.10
C VAL A 161 -14.49 -12.00 11.04
N VAL A 162 -14.06 -10.88 10.47
CA VAL A 162 -12.67 -10.41 10.53
C VAL A 162 -12.61 -9.33 11.60
N PRO A 163 -11.79 -9.48 12.65
CA PRO A 163 -11.70 -8.46 13.70
C PRO A 163 -11.02 -7.18 13.17
N PRO A 164 -11.15 -6.05 13.91
CA PRO A 164 -10.29 -4.89 13.72
C PRO A 164 -8.82 -5.26 13.53
N ALA A 165 -8.12 -4.54 12.66
CA ALA A 165 -6.69 -4.77 12.45
C ALA A 165 -5.86 -4.27 13.64
N GLY A 166 -4.79 -5.00 13.98
CA GLY A 166 -3.87 -4.63 15.05
C GLY A 166 -2.67 -3.78 14.60
N THR A 167 -2.40 -3.73 13.30
CA THR A 167 -1.22 -3.08 12.72
C THR A 167 -1.53 -1.64 12.31
N PRO A 168 -0.61 -0.67 12.48
CA PRO A 168 -0.77 0.66 11.91
C PRO A 168 -1.00 0.65 10.39
N LEU A 169 -1.86 1.55 9.92
CA LEU A 169 -2.14 1.75 8.50
C LEU A 169 -1.51 3.06 8.03
N MET A 170 -0.79 3.02 6.91
CA MET A 170 -0.35 4.19 6.15
C MET A 170 -1.15 4.28 4.84
N LEU A 171 -1.57 5.49 4.50
CA LEU A 171 -2.39 5.77 3.33
C LEU A 171 -1.64 6.74 2.41
N VAL A 172 -1.32 6.28 1.21
CA VAL A 172 -0.58 7.08 0.23
C VAL A 172 -1.39 7.23 -1.04
N LYS A 173 -1.70 8.47 -1.40
CA LYS A 173 -2.21 8.83 -2.73
C LYS A 173 -1.03 9.06 -3.66
N CYS A 174 -0.99 8.34 -4.77
CA CYS A 174 -0.08 8.59 -5.88
C CYS A 174 -0.82 9.30 -7.02
N VAL A 175 -0.31 10.42 -7.51
CA VAL A 175 -0.86 11.12 -8.67
C VAL A 175 -0.02 10.77 -9.89
N MET A 176 -0.63 10.14 -10.89
CA MET A 176 -0.02 9.95 -12.20
C MET A 176 -0.39 11.10 -13.13
N ARG A 177 0.60 11.54 -13.91
CA ARG A 177 0.48 12.66 -14.86
C ARG A 177 0.72 12.17 -16.28
N GLU A 178 0.01 12.74 -17.22
CA GLU A 178 0.22 12.48 -18.64
C GLU A 178 1.50 13.16 -19.11
N VAL A 179 2.26 12.43 -19.93
CA VAL A 179 3.38 13.00 -20.68
C VAL A 179 2.80 13.79 -21.85
N VAL A 180 3.13 15.08 -21.92
CA VAL A 180 2.57 16.03 -22.89
C VAL A 180 2.67 15.49 -24.32
N GLY A 181 1.53 15.47 -25.01
CA GLY A 181 1.44 15.00 -26.40
C GLY A 181 1.42 13.48 -26.56
N THR A 182 1.23 12.72 -25.48
CA THR A 182 1.12 11.25 -25.50
C THR A 182 -0.02 10.77 -24.60
N ASP A 183 -0.37 9.48 -24.69
CA ASP A 183 -1.28 8.77 -23.80
C ASP A 183 -0.58 8.09 -22.60
N ARG A 184 0.72 8.36 -22.44
CA ARG A 184 1.56 7.71 -21.42
C ARG A 184 1.54 8.47 -20.10
N LEU A 185 1.70 7.72 -19.02
CA LEU A 185 1.70 8.23 -17.66
C LEU A 185 3.07 8.12 -16.99
N VAL A 186 3.42 9.14 -16.23
CA VAL A 186 4.57 9.17 -15.31
C VAL A 186 4.09 9.40 -13.88
N PHE A 187 4.89 8.98 -12.90
CA PHE A 187 4.63 9.34 -11.51
C PHE A 187 4.82 10.84 -11.28
N GLY A 188 3.86 11.41 -10.56
CA GLY A 188 3.86 12.80 -10.14
C GLY A 188 4.16 12.91 -8.66
N GLU A 189 3.10 13.15 -7.89
CA GLU A 189 3.17 13.45 -6.47
C GLU A 189 2.69 12.26 -5.64
N PHE A 190 3.29 12.11 -4.46
CA PHE A 190 2.86 11.16 -3.44
C PHE A 190 2.44 11.96 -2.21
N LEU A 191 1.24 11.70 -1.71
CA LEU A 191 0.63 12.43 -0.61
C LEU A 191 0.19 11.43 0.47
N ARG A 192 0.55 11.70 1.73
CA ARG A 192 0.17 10.89 2.87
C ARG A 192 -1.10 11.42 3.53
N ASP A 193 -2.04 10.53 3.87
CA ASP A 193 -3.30 10.89 4.54
C ASP A 193 -3.24 10.57 6.05
N GLU A 194 -2.39 11.29 6.77
CA GLU A 194 -2.17 11.06 8.20
C GLU A 194 -3.42 11.20 9.07
N ARG A 195 -4.42 11.98 8.60
CA ARG A 195 -5.70 12.12 9.31
C ARG A 195 -6.41 10.77 9.37
N ASN A 196 -6.57 10.12 8.23
CA ASN A 196 -7.27 8.84 8.15
C ASN A 196 -6.42 7.71 8.74
N GLU A 197 -5.09 7.79 8.70
CA GLU A 197 -4.21 6.85 9.41
C GLU A 197 -4.45 6.83 10.93
N ARG A 198 -4.61 8.00 11.56
CA ARG A 198 -4.94 8.09 13.00
C ARG A 198 -6.33 7.55 13.31
N LEU A 199 -7.30 7.85 12.45
CA LEU A 199 -8.67 7.35 12.55
C LEU A 199 -8.71 5.82 12.46
N ALA A 200 -7.91 5.21 11.59
CA ALA A 200 -7.91 3.76 11.35
C ALA A 200 -7.57 2.93 12.59
N LEU A 201 -6.80 3.49 13.53
CA LEU A 201 -6.43 2.82 14.79
C LEU A 201 -7.31 3.21 15.99
N GLY A 202 -8.38 3.99 15.78
CA GLY A 202 -9.21 4.50 16.87
C GLY A 202 -8.48 5.45 17.82
N ARG A 203 -7.36 6.04 17.37
CA ARG A 203 -6.56 7.00 18.16
C ARG A 203 -7.03 8.42 17.84
N VAL A 204 -8.20 8.80 18.37
CA VAL A 204 -8.71 10.18 18.37
C VAL A 204 -8.92 10.63 19.80
#